data_AF-A0A7C6GAI9-F1
#
_entry.id   AF-A0A7C6GAI9-F1
#
_cell.length_a   1.000
_cell.length_b   1.000
_cell.length_c   1.000
_cell.angle_alpha   90.00
_cell.angle_beta   90.00
_cell.angle_gamma   90.00
#
_symmetry.space_group_name_H-M   'P 1'
#
loop_
_entity.id
_entity.type
_entity.pdbx_description
1 polymer ?
#
loop_
_entity_poly.entity_id
_entity_poly.type
_entity_poly.pdbx_seq_one_letter_code
_entity_poly.pdbx_strand_id
1 'polypeptide(L)'
;MTYLKKEDTIKINKKNFTLSDILEKLILLPSEEIKEYFQTLKLSLPRKLRMMTARTVLDPYLEDKEQVRKLSDEMRYRIGWYDYFSDAQLINLLPQFNDGKLIKAYKVELWHKLVNLMIEKKVSEPQFNKLVDMAEQITSPTRENILAYNENLDALFFDKKDEIDGLNPDTFRGALYKASTLVEIRKIGLKYGVSVPRRLKKHELAEIVKDVLKERGQYTDSEGEKIDNMSVIILQRYAINNEIKASIELKKEEVIEYILKNAQETKANYFVPTDANIYEKLVPRILFEEEEFIEEVQKPVEVIKEEPTPIKEEPVVVKEEPIIVKEVVKEKESVDISEEELRGLLTHIDELKDEIEALSIEIEELKDTEFPVIVEKDGDLKEKEIPVAPLKSQKPVNIYPFHSFVNLKTKRRRKKRKFKKNILTYPLYNPRTIYDFFNL
;
A
#
# COMPACT_ATOMS: atom_id res chain seq x y z
N MET A 1 -22.37 15.51 28.86
CA MET A 1 -22.32 14.72 27.61
C MET A 1 -22.41 13.26 28.00
N THR A 2 -23.22 12.47 27.31
CA THR A 2 -23.37 11.03 27.61
C THR A 2 -22.51 10.26 26.62
N TYR A 3 -21.34 9.80 27.06
CA TYR A 3 -20.52 8.87 26.28
C TYR A 3 -21.01 7.46 26.58
N LEU A 4 -21.50 6.74 25.57
CA LEU A 4 -21.97 5.38 25.72
C LEU A 4 -20.79 4.41 25.75
N LYS A 5 -20.79 3.51 26.74
CA LYS A 5 -19.91 2.35 26.84
C LYS A 5 -20.46 1.20 26.00
N LYS A 6 -19.63 0.18 25.71
CA LYS A 6 -20.01 -0.93 24.82
C LYS A 6 -21.09 -1.83 25.47
N GLU A 7 -21.15 -1.83 26.79
CA GLU A 7 -22.09 -2.57 27.63
C GLU A 7 -23.42 -1.83 27.83
N ASP A 8 -23.51 -0.55 27.46
CA ASP A 8 -24.73 0.24 27.64
C ASP A 8 -25.86 -0.27 26.74
N THR A 9 -27.07 -0.27 27.28
CA THR A 9 -28.27 -0.74 26.57
C THR A 9 -28.99 0.42 25.88
N ILE A 10 -29.23 0.28 24.57
CA ILE A 10 -29.95 1.25 23.73
C ILE A 10 -31.31 0.66 23.35
N LYS A 11 -32.37 1.48 23.41
CA LYS A 11 -33.71 1.09 23.00
C LYS A 11 -33.99 1.57 21.57
N ILE A 12 -34.25 0.64 20.66
CA ILE A 12 -34.46 0.88 19.22
C ILE A 12 -35.70 0.13 18.79
N ASN A 13 -36.66 0.80 18.13
CA ASN A 13 -37.90 0.19 17.64
C ASN A 13 -38.62 -0.70 18.70
N LYS A 14 -38.62 -0.24 19.96
CA LYS A 14 -39.13 -0.92 21.18
C LYS A 14 -38.37 -2.19 21.63
N LYS A 15 -37.34 -2.64 20.92
CA LYS A 15 -36.38 -3.65 21.36
C LYS A 15 -35.24 -3.00 22.17
N ASN A 16 -34.61 -3.77 23.04
CA ASN A 16 -33.37 -3.37 23.73
C ASN A 16 -32.20 -4.13 23.09
N PHE A 17 -31.11 -3.43 22.82
CA PHE A 17 -29.85 -4.00 22.32
C PHE A 17 -28.69 -3.47 23.17
N THR A 18 -27.63 -4.25 23.38
CA THR A 18 -26.38 -3.62 23.87
C THR A 18 -25.74 -2.84 22.73
N LEU A 19 -24.95 -1.81 23.05
CA LEU A 19 -24.19 -1.10 22.03
C LEU A 19 -23.23 -2.07 21.31
N SER A 20 -22.62 -3.03 22.02
CA SER A 20 -21.79 -4.07 21.42
C SER A 20 -22.51 -4.87 20.33
N ASP A 21 -23.77 -5.28 20.55
CA ASP A 21 -24.56 -6.02 19.56
C ASP A 21 -24.80 -5.21 18.28
N ILE A 22 -24.99 -3.90 18.43
CA ILE A 22 -25.17 -2.98 17.31
C ILE A 22 -23.85 -2.81 16.56
N LEU A 23 -22.74 -2.58 17.27
CA LEU A 23 -21.41 -2.41 16.67
C LEU A 23 -20.98 -3.64 15.85
N GLU A 24 -21.24 -4.85 16.35
CA GLU A 24 -20.96 -6.12 15.65
C GLU A 24 -21.75 -6.28 14.34
N LYS A 25 -22.91 -5.63 14.19
CA LYS A 25 -23.62 -5.52 12.91
C LYS A 25 -23.03 -4.40 12.04
N LEU A 26 -22.76 -3.23 12.61
CA LEU A 26 -22.26 -2.05 11.88
C LEU A 26 -20.90 -2.31 11.18
N ILE A 27 -20.01 -3.13 11.76
CA ILE A 27 -18.74 -3.49 11.10
C ILE A 27 -18.88 -4.26 9.78
N LEU A 28 -20.08 -4.78 9.48
CA LEU A 28 -20.39 -5.53 8.26
C LEU A 28 -20.86 -4.63 7.11
N LEU A 29 -21.20 -3.36 7.37
CA LEU A 29 -21.61 -2.39 6.36
C LEU A 29 -20.50 -2.14 5.31
N PRO A 30 -20.80 -2.15 4.00
CA PRO A 30 -19.88 -1.70 2.96
C PRO A 30 -19.49 -0.24 3.14
N SER A 31 -18.23 0.10 2.83
CA SER A 31 -17.75 1.50 2.93
C SER A 31 -18.58 2.49 2.12
N GLU A 32 -19.08 2.10 0.94
CA GLU A 32 -19.89 2.97 0.08
C GLU A 32 -21.27 3.26 0.70
N GLU A 33 -21.96 2.27 1.29
CA GLU A 33 -23.23 2.49 2.00
C GLU A 33 -23.05 3.40 3.23
N ILE A 34 -21.93 3.26 3.94
CA ILE A 34 -21.56 4.13 5.06
C ILE A 34 -21.35 5.56 4.56
N LYS A 35 -20.58 5.72 3.48
CA LYS A 35 -20.26 7.01 2.85
C LYS A 35 -21.53 7.72 2.38
N GLU A 36 -22.40 7.06 1.64
CA GLU A 36 -23.71 7.58 1.25
C GLU A 36 -24.53 7.99 2.48
N TYR A 37 -24.61 7.13 3.51
CA TYR A 37 -25.35 7.43 4.73
C TYR A 37 -24.84 8.71 5.42
N PHE A 38 -23.53 8.83 5.68
CA PHE A 38 -22.95 10.02 6.33
C PHE A 38 -23.06 11.28 5.45
N GLN A 39 -23.01 11.15 4.11
CA GLN A 39 -23.29 12.25 3.18
C GLN A 39 -24.75 12.71 3.28
N THR A 40 -25.74 11.81 3.39
CA THR A 40 -27.14 12.21 3.60
C THR A 40 -27.37 12.91 4.95
N LEU A 41 -26.60 12.55 5.99
CA LEU A 41 -26.58 13.27 7.26
C LEU A 41 -25.91 14.65 7.19
N LYS A 42 -25.12 14.92 6.13
CA LYS A 42 -24.21 16.08 6.03
C LYS A 42 -23.26 16.19 7.22
N LEU A 43 -22.85 15.04 7.77
CA LEU A 43 -22.03 14.95 8.98
C LEU A 43 -20.56 14.68 8.61
N SER A 44 -19.73 15.71 8.73
CA SER A 44 -18.28 15.62 8.55
C SER A 44 -17.58 15.07 9.80
N LEU A 45 -16.59 14.22 9.59
CA LEU A 45 -15.90 13.46 10.64
C LEU A 45 -14.50 14.02 10.88
N PRO A 46 -14.08 14.38 12.11
CA PRO A 46 -12.72 14.86 12.33
C PRO A 46 -11.71 13.74 12.07
N ARG A 47 -10.69 13.95 11.20
CA ARG A 47 -9.69 12.92 10.87
C ARG A 47 -8.99 12.35 12.10
N LYS A 48 -8.74 13.20 13.11
CA LYS A 48 -8.16 12.78 14.41
C LYS A 48 -9.00 11.74 15.16
N LEU A 49 -10.31 11.63 14.91
CA LEU A 49 -11.13 10.52 15.45
C LEU A 49 -10.62 9.18 14.92
N ARG A 50 -10.35 9.08 13.60
CA ARG A 50 -9.83 7.85 12.97
C ARG A 50 -8.41 7.54 13.41
N MET A 51 -7.55 8.55 13.53
CA MET A 51 -6.20 8.39 14.09
C MET A 51 -6.24 7.84 15.52
N MET A 52 -7.07 8.43 16.39
CA MET A 52 -7.23 7.97 17.78
C MET A 52 -7.79 6.55 17.83
N THR A 53 -8.75 6.20 16.96
CA THR A 53 -9.22 4.81 16.82
C THR A 53 -8.09 3.86 16.47
N ALA A 54 -7.32 4.16 15.42
CA ALA A 54 -6.20 3.32 15.00
C ALA A 54 -5.19 3.15 16.14
N ARG A 55 -4.81 4.22 16.82
CA ARG A 55 -3.90 4.17 17.98
C ARG A 55 -4.44 3.28 19.10
N THR A 56 -5.70 3.47 19.51
CA THR A 56 -6.38 2.68 20.56
C THR A 56 -6.24 1.17 20.37
N VAL A 57 -6.18 0.68 19.12
CA VAL A 57 -6.06 -0.76 18.82
C VAL A 57 -4.66 -1.21 18.41
N LEU A 58 -3.79 -0.29 17.99
CA LEU A 58 -2.39 -0.55 17.61
C LEU A 58 -1.44 -0.50 18.81
N ASP A 59 -1.71 0.34 19.82
CA ASP A 59 -0.84 0.49 21.00
C ASP A 59 -0.52 -0.85 21.67
N PRO A 60 -1.49 -1.76 21.94
CA PRO A 60 -1.20 -3.08 22.53
C PRO A 60 -0.35 -3.99 21.63
N TYR A 61 -0.41 -3.83 20.31
CA TYR A 61 0.42 -4.59 19.35
C TYR A 61 1.85 -4.03 19.24
N LEU A 62 2.08 -2.80 19.70
CA LEU A 62 3.42 -2.18 19.75
C LEU A 62 4.08 -2.38 21.12
N GLU A 63 3.29 -2.62 22.17
CA GLU A 63 3.73 -3.03 23.51
C GLU A 63 4.05 -4.54 23.59
N ASP A 64 3.39 -5.38 22.78
CA ASP A 64 3.71 -6.81 22.67
C ASP A 64 4.89 -7.05 21.70
N LYS A 65 6.05 -7.35 22.28
CA LYS A 65 7.30 -7.67 21.58
C LYS A 65 7.14 -8.80 20.55
N GLU A 66 6.29 -9.80 20.81
CA GLU A 66 6.06 -10.90 19.88
C GLU A 66 5.24 -10.49 18.65
N GLN A 67 4.41 -9.44 18.74
CA GLN A 67 3.78 -8.86 17.54
C GLN A 67 4.79 -8.02 16.76
N VAL A 68 5.60 -7.20 17.45
CA VAL A 68 6.62 -6.38 16.79
C VAL A 68 7.68 -7.23 16.08
N ARG A 69 8.07 -8.38 16.64
CA ARG A 69 8.97 -9.36 15.99
C ARG A 69 8.45 -9.92 14.66
N LYS A 70 7.13 -9.93 14.41
CA LYS A 70 6.53 -10.41 13.15
C LYS A 70 6.62 -9.40 12.01
N LEU A 71 6.94 -8.13 12.31
CA LEU A 71 7.08 -7.08 11.30
C LEU A 71 8.45 -7.18 10.63
N SER A 72 8.52 -6.81 9.34
CA SER A 72 9.79 -6.71 8.60
C SER A 72 10.72 -5.67 9.22
N ASP A 73 12.03 -5.79 8.98
CA ASP A 73 13.05 -4.89 9.53
C ASP A 73 12.76 -3.41 9.19
N GLU A 74 12.34 -3.15 7.95
CA GLU A 74 11.89 -1.84 7.50
C GLU A 74 10.69 -1.34 8.32
N MET A 75 9.70 -2.19 8.57
CA MET A 75 8.54 -1.83 9.40
C MET A 75 8.92 -1.61 10.86
N ARG A 76 9.83 -2.42 11.44
CA ARG A 76 10.35 -2.23 12.81
C ARG A 76 11.11 -0.92 12.95
N TYR A 77 11.87 -0.49 11.94
CA TYR A 77 12.44 0.86 11.91
C TYR A 77 11.36 1.96 11.84
N ARG A 78 10.37 1.81 10.94
CA ARG A 78 9.32 2.81 10.73
C ARG A 78 8.46 3.04 11.98
N ILE A 79 8.08 2.00 12.71
CA ILE A 79 7.28 2.13 13.96
C ILE A 79 8.02 2.86 15.08
N GLY A 80 9.35 3.02 15.00
CA GLY A 80 10.08 3.95 15.86
C GLY A 80 9.57 5.39 15.77
N TRP A 81 8.86 5.76 14.71
CA TRP A 81 8.27 7.10 14.53
C TRP A 81 6.74 7.11 14.77
N TYR A 82 6.19 6.03 15.32
CA TYR A 82 4.75 5.79 15.43
C TYR A 82 3.97 6.92 16.11
N ASP A 83 4.51 7.55 17.15
CA ASP A 83 3.81 8.62 17.88
C ASP A 83 3.50 9.84 17.00
N TYR A 84 4.22 10.00 15.89
CA TYR A 84 4.03 11.06 14.89
C TYR A 84 3.30 10.60 13.62
N PHE A 85 2.92 9.33 13.52
CA PHE A 85 2.26 8.81 12.32
C PHE A 85 0.99 9.58 11.95
N SER A 86 0.89 9.87 10.65
CA SER A 86 -0.30 10.43 10.01
C SER A 86 -1.45 9.42 9.95
N ASP A 87 -2.65 9.91 9.62
CA ASP A 87 -3.83 9.08 9.40
C ASP A 87 -3.58 7.95 8.37
N ALA A 88 -3.00 8.27 7.20
CA ALA A 88 -2.64 7.26 6.21
C ALA A 88 -1.58 6.27 6.72
N GLN A 89 -0.56 6.72 7.47
CA GLN A 89 0.46 5.82 8.03
C GLN A 89 -0.13 4.86 9.06
N LEU A 90 -1.04 5.31 9.93
CA LEU A 90 -1.74 4.47 10.90
C LEU A 90 -2.64 3.42 10.21
N ILE A 91 -3.39 3.80 9.17
CA ILE A 91 -4.23 2.87 8.41
C ILE A 91 -3.39 1.83 7.65
N ASN A 92 -2.25 2.25 7.08
CA ASN A 92 -1.31 1.35 6.39
C ASN A 92 -0.58 0.38 7.33
N LEU A 93 -0.48 0.69 8.64
CA LEU A 93 0.11 -0.19 9.65
C LEU A 93 -0.82 -1.35 10.05
N LEU A 94 -2.14 -1.14 10.09
CA LEU A 94 -3.13 -2.17 10.46
C LEU A 94 -2.94 -3.54 9.77
N PRO A 95 -2.78 -3.63 8.43
CA PRO A 95 -2.59 -4.93 7.77
C PRO A 95 -1.21 -5.57 8.02
N GLN A 96 -0.19 -4.84 8.47
CA GLN A 96 1.19 -5.36 8.58
C GLN A 96 1.32 -6.49 9.61
N PHE A 97 0.47 -6.49 10.64
CA PHE A 97 0.42 -7.55 11.65
C PHE A 97 -0.27 -8.83 11.16
N ASN A 98 -0.91 -8.82 9.99
CA ASN A 98 -1.65 -9.94 9.40
C ASN A 98 -2.72 -10.58 10.33
N ASP A 99 -3.25 -9.82 11.30
CA ASP A 99 -4.22 -10.32 12.27
C ASP A 99 -5.65 -9.80 12.00
N GLY A 100 -6.56 -10.70 11.63
CA GLY A 100 -7.98 -10.38 11.44
C GLY A 100 -8.68 -9.86 12.71
N LYS A 101 -8.17 -10.18 13.91
CA LYS A 101 -8.68 -9.64 15.18
C LYS A 101 -8.38 -8.15 15.32
N LEU A 102 -7.19 -7.70 14.94
CA LEU A 102 -6.82 -6.28 14.91
C LEU A 102 -7.73 -5.51 13.94
N ILE A 103 -7.96 -6.05 12.74
CA ILE A 103 -8.86 -5.44 11.75
C ILE A 103 -10.30 -5.35 12.29
N LYS A 104 -10.79 -6.39 12.96
CA LYS A 104 -12.11 -6.38 13.60
C LYS A 104 -12.18 -5.35 14.72
N ALA A 105 -11.20 -5.35 15.63
CA ALA A 105 -11.11 -4.41 16.75
C ALA A 105 -11.10 -2.96 16.27
N TYR A 106 -10.31 -2.66 15.22
CA TYR A 106 -10.30 -1.36 14.57
C TYR A 106 -11.70 -0.94 14.08
N LYS A 107 -12.40 -1.80 13.32
CA LYS A 107 -13.75 -1.49 12.81
C LYS A 107 -14.76 -1.28 13.95
N VAL A 108 -14.74 -2.12 14.99
CA VAL A 108 -15.62 -1.99 16.17
C VAL A 108 -15.36 -0.68 16.91
N GLU A 109 -14.08 -0.35 17.14
CA GLU A 109 -13.70 0.89 17.83
C GLU A 109 -14.00 2.13 16.99
N LEU A 110 -13.84 2.07 15.66
CA LEU A 110 -14.23 3.16 14.76
C LEU A 110 -15.72 3.44 14.91
N TRP A 111 -16.56 2.43 14.77
CA TRP A 111 -18.00 2.58 14.92
C TRP A 111 -18.40 3.01 16.34
N HIS A 112 -17.69 2.58 17.38
CA HIS A 112 -17.95 3.01 18.75
C HIS A 112 -17.75 4.52 18.91
N LYS A 113 -16.67 5.07 18.34
CA LYS A 113 -16.44 6.52 18.32
C LYS A 113 -17.41 7.26 17.39
N LEU A 114 -17.79 6.69 16.24
CA LEU A 114 -18.76 7.28 15.32
C LEU A 114 -20.17 7.36 15.93
N VAL A 115 -20.66 6.30 16.59
CA VAL A 115 -21.96 6.32 17.29
C VAL A 115 -21.98 7.38 18.40
N ASN A 116 -20.89 7.47 19.18
CA ASN A 116 -20.76 8.52 20.20
C ASN A 116 -20.75 9.94 19.59
N LEU A 117 -20.07 10.14 18.45
CA LEU A 117 -20.11 11.41 17.71
C LEU A 117 -21.52 11.71 17.19
N MET A 118 -22.25 10.74 16.66
CA MET A 118 -23.63 10.92 16.20
C MET A 118 -24.56 11.36 17.34
N ILE A 119 -24.36 10.82 18.55
CA ILE A 119 -25.08 11.24 19.77
C ILE A 119 -24.69 12.67 20.17
N GLU A 120 -23.40 13.01 20.17
CA GLU A 120 -22.93 14.38 20.44
C GLU A 120 -23.51 15.41 19.46
N LYS A 121 -23.56 15.05 18.17
CA LYS A 121 -24.15 15.86 17.09
C LYS A 121 -25.68 15.78 17.02
N LYS A 122 -26.33 15.04 17.92
CA LYS A 122 -27.79 14.90 18.03
C LYS A 122 -28.44 14.41 16.73
N VAL A 123 -27.85 13.42 16.07
CA VAL A 123 -28.49 12.70 14.96
C VAL A 123 -29.84 12.18 15.42
N SER A 124 -30.89 12.36 14.60
CA SER A 124 -32.26 12.06 15.02
C SER A 124 -32.51 10.56 15.17
N GLU A 125 -33.41 10.17 16.08
CA GLU A 125 -33.77 8.76 16.30
C GLU A 125 -34.17 8.04 14.99
N PRO A 126 -34.99 8.62 14.07
CA PRO A 126 -35.31 7.96 12.80
C PRO A 126 -34.07 7.72 11.91
N GLN A 127 -33.09 8.63 11.92
CA GLN A 127 -31.84 8.45 11.17
C GLN A 127 -30.97 7.34 11.79
N PHE A 128 -30.87 7.31 13.12
CA PHE A 128 -30.15 6.26 13.82
C PHE A 128 -30.80 4.88 13.65
N ASN A 129 -32.13 4.81 13.70
CA ASN A 129 -32.87 3.58 13.44
C ASN A 129 -32.63 3.11 12.00
N LYS A 130 -32.65 4.01 11.00
CA LYS A 130 -32.30 3.68 9.60
C LYS A 130 -30.91 3.02 9.49
N LEU A 131 -29.90 3.53 10.20
CA LEU A 131 -28.56 2.93 10.19
C LEU A 131 -28.55 1.50 10.75
N VAL A 132 -29.30 1.24 11.83
CA VAL A 132 -29.43 -0.10 12.39
C VAL A 132 -30.24 -1.01 11.46
N ASP A 133 -31.33 -0.51 10.86
CA ASP A 133 -32.13 -1.26 9.88
C ASP A 133 -31.31 -1.63 8.62
N MET A 134 -30.39 -0.76 8.16
CA MET A 134 -29.42 -1.07 7.11
C MET A 134 -28.48 -2.22 7.55
N ALA A 135 -27.93 -2.14 8.76
CA ALA A 135 -27.02 -3.17 9.28
C ALA A 135 -27.73 -4.52 9.56
N GLU A 136 -29.03 -4.53 9.88
CA GLU A 136 -29.83 -5.76 10.01
C GLU A 136 -30.15 -6.43 8.67
N GLN A 137 -30.10 -5.72 7.55
CA GLN A 137 -30.32 -6.28 6.21
C GLN A 137 -29.10 -7.04 5.67
N ILE A 138 -27.92 -6.83 6.25
CA ILE A 138 -26.68 -7.45 5.79
C ILE A 138 -26.55 -8.87 6.34
N THR A 139 -26.66 -9.84 5.44
CA THR A 139 -26.58 -11.28 5.75
C THR A 139 -25.19 -11.88 5.54
N SER A 140 -24.22 -11.12 5.05
CA SER A 140 -22.87 -11.61 4.74
C SER A 140 -21.82 -10.49 4.81
N PRO A 141 -20.62 -10.75 5.35
CA PRO A 141 -19.57 -9.75 5.47
C PRO A 141 -19.04 -9.31 4.10
N THR A 142 -18.73 -8.03 3.98
CA THR A 142 -18.03 -7.44 2.83
C THR A 142 -16.67 -8.10 2.61
N ARG A 143 -16.31 -8.39 1.34
CA ARG A 143 -14.96 -8.85 0.96
C ARG A 143 -13.93 -7.71 0.83
N GLU A 144 -14.31 -6.49 1.17
CA GLU A 144 -13.47 -5.30 1.09
C GLU A 144 -12.31 -5.38 2.08
N ASN A 145 -11.08 -5.15 1.60
CA ASN A 145 -9.90 -5.10 2.46
C ASN A 145 -9.87 -3.78 3.27
N ILE A 146 -9.09 -3.75 4.35
CA ILE A 146 -9.12 -2.60 5.28
C ILE A 146 -8.63 -1.28 4.66
N LEU A 147 -7.76 -1.33 3.65
CA LEU A 147 -7.24 -0.14 3.00
C LEU A 147 -8.31 0.49 2.10
N ALA A 148 -8.93 -0.31 1.23
CA ALA A 148 -10.06 0.11 0.40
C ALA A 148 -11.23 0.65 1.25
N TYR A 149 -11.56 -0.05 2.34
CA TYR A 149 -12.60 0.36 3.29
C TYR A 149 -12.35 1.77 3.86
N ASN A 150 -11.10 2.09 4.22
CA ASN A 150 -10.79 3.43 4.74
C ASN A 150 -10.66 4.48 3.63
N GLU A 151 -10.12 4.13 2.47
CA GLU A 151 -9.95 5.00 1.29
C GLU A 151 -11.31 5.48 0.75
N ASN A 152 -12.30 4.59 0.65
CA ASN A 152 -13.67 4.96 0.28
C ASN A 152 -14.34 5.91 1.29
N LEU A 153 -13.94 5.83 2.57
CA LEU A 153 -14.42 6.71 3.63
C LEU A 153 -13.63 8.04 3.75
N ASP A 154 -12.51 8.22 3.05
CA ASP A 154 -11.62 9.39 3.23
C ASP A 154 -12.36 10.72 3.01
N ALA A 155 -13.30 10.75 2.06
CA ALA A 155 -14.12 11.94 1.75
C ALA A 155 -15.08 12.36 2.88
N LEU A 156 -15.32 11.50 3.89
CA LEU A 156 -16.07 11.85 5.10
C LEU A 156 -15.20 12.58 6.14
N PHE A 157 -13.88 12.36 6.08
CA PHE A 157 -12.95 12.84 7.10
C PHE A 157 -12.31 14.17 6.69
N PHE A 158 -12.42 15.17 7.57
CA PHE A 158 -11.80 16.48 7.40
C PHE A 158 -10.64 16.70 8.37
N ASP A 159 -9.63 17.42 7.89
CA ASP A 159 -8.51 17.91 8.68
C ASP A 159 -8.87 19.21 9.38
N LYS A 160 -8.24 19.49 10.53
CA LYS A 160 -8.39 20.84 11.12
C LYS A 160 -7.67 21.85 10.22
N LYS A 161 -8.06 23.12 10.36
CA LYS A 161 -7.33 24.21 9.72
C LYS A 161 -5.83 24.11 10.03
N ASP A 162 -5.00 24.27 9.02
CA ASP A 162 -3.54 24.19 9.09
C ASP A 162 -2.99 22.79 9.47
N GLU A 163 -3.80 21.73 9.35
CA GLU A 163 -3.38 20.33 9.41
C GLU A 163 -3.56 19.64 8.05
N ILE A 164 -2.72 18.63 7.77
CA ILE A 164 -2.83 17.73 6.61
C ILE A 164 -2.56 16.30 7.08
N ASP A 165 -3.43 15.38 6.68
CA ASP A 165 -3.43 13.98 7.13
C ASP A 165 -3.39 13.81 8.67
N GLY A 166 -4.00 14.79 9.36
CA GLY A 166 -4.13 14.90 10.81
C GLY A 166 -2.91 15.46 11.54
N LEU A 167 -1.88 15.91 10.81
CA LEU A 167 -0.64 16.45 11.35
C LEU A 167 -0.48 17.94 10.99
N ASN A 168 0.21 18.71 11.83
CA ASN A 168 0.71 20.03 11.42
C ASN A 168 1.87 19.85 10.40
N PRO A 169 2.23 20.89 9.61
CA PRO A 169 3.24 20.77 8.56
C PRO A 169 4.61 20.26 9.02
N ASP A 170 5.04 20.61 10.23
CA ASP A 170 6.38 20.27 10.73
C ASP A 170 6.45 18.82 11.22
N THR A 171 5.40 18.35 11.90
CA THR A 171 5.26 16.92 12.24
C THR A 171 5.07 16.09 10.98
N PHE A 172 4.29 16.57 9.99
CA PHE A 172 4.11 15.93 8.69
C PHE A 172 5.45 15.75 7.94
N ARG A 173 6.28 16.81 7.91
CA ARG A 173 7.63 16.78 7.34
C ARG A 173 8.48 15.66 7.93
N GLY A 174 8.67 15.66 9.25
CA GLY A 174 9.50 14.64 9.91
C GLY A 174 8.93 13.22 9.76
N ALA A 175 7.63 13.04 10.02
CA ALA A 175 6.99 11.73 10.03
C ALA A 175 7.01 11.05 8.65
N LEU A 176 6.71 11.79 7.57
CA LEU A 176 6.76 11.24 6.22
C LEU A 176 8.19 11.01 5.73
N TYR A 177 9.12 11.91 6.07
CA TYR A 177 10.52 11.77 5.67
C TYR A 177 11.15 10.49 6.25
N LYS A 178 10.96 10.27 7.55
CA LYS A 178 11.52 9.13 8.28
C LYS A 178 10.78 7.82 8.01
N ALA A 179 9.44 7.81 8.05
CA ALA A 179 8.67 6.57 8.13
C ALA A 179 7.89 6.16 6.87
N SER A 180 7.99 6.91 5.76
CA SER A 180 7.26 6.60 4.51
C SER A 180 8.11 6.51 3.25
N THR A 181 7.63 5.72 2.28
CA THR A 181 8.19 5.65 0.92
C THR A 181 7.74 6.82 0.04
N LEU A 182 8.50 7.09 -1.03
CA LEU A 182 8.09 8.01 -2.09
C LEU A 182 6.78 7.63 -2.80
N VAL A 183 6.29 6.39 -2.67
CA VAL A 183 4.99 5.96 -3.21
C VAL A 183 3.87 6.35 -2.26
N GLU A 184 4.04 6.06 -0.96
CA GLU A 184 3.09 6.44 0.10
C GLU A 184 2.90 7.96 0.16
N ILE A 185 3.99 8.74 0.17
CA ILE A 185 3.93 10.21 0.21
C ILE A 185 3.14 10.75 -0.98
N ARG A 186 3.34 10.21 -2.20
CA ARG A 186 2.56 10.59 -3.38
C ARG A 186 1.09 10.17 -3.30
N LYS A 187 0.77 9.03 -2.67
CA LYS A 187 -0.63 8.63 -2.41
C LYS A 187 -1.31 9.61 -1.45
N ILE A 188 -0.61 10.08 -0.42
CA ILE A 188 -1.09 11.16 0.46
C ILE A 188 -1.30 12.45 -0.34
N GLY A 189 -0.37 12.84 -1.22
CA GLY A 189 -0.56 13.99 -2.12
C GLY A 189 -1.86 13.89 -2.95
N LEU A 190 -2.10 12.74 -3.58
CA LEU A 190 -3.30 12.48 -4.38
C LEU A 190 -4.61 12.57 -3.57
N LYS A 191 -4.61 12.12 -2.31
CA LYS A 191 -5.75 12.26 -1.37
C LYS A 191 -6.18 13.72 -1.18
N TYR A 192 -5.23 14.67 -1.24
CA TYR A 192 -5.48 16.12 -1.18
C TYR A 192 -5.52 16.80 -2.56
N GLY A 193 -5.75 16.03 -3.63
CA GLY A 193 -5.84 16.54 -5.00
C GLY A 193 -4.51 16.99 -5.62
N VAL A 194 -3.38 16.74 -4.96
CA VAL A 194 -2.04 17.12 -5.43
C VAL A 194 -1.35 15.95 -6.12
N SER A 195 -1.45 15.91 -7.45
CA SER A 195 -0.69 14.95 -8.26
C SER A 195 0.78 15.38 -8.38
N VAL A 196 1.63 14.85 -7.50
CA VAL A 196 3.07 15.15 -7.52
C VAL A 196 3.74 14.42 -8.69
N PRO A 197 4.47 15.11 -9.59
CA PRO A 197 5.14 14.44 -10.70
C PRO A 197 6.18 13.41 -10.20
N ARG A 198 6.38 12.33 -10.97
CA ARG A 198 7.46 11.37 -10.69
C ARG A 198 8.84 11.92 -11.07
N ARG A 199 8.87 12.74 -12.12
CA ARG A 199 10.08 13.35 -12.71
C ARG A 199 9.79 14.79 -13.07
N LEU A 200 10.76 15.67 -12.84
CA LEU A 200 10.73 17.06 -13.29
C LEU A 200 10.81 17.14 -14.81
N LYS A 201 10.01 18.04 -15.39
CA LYS A 201 10.09 18.44 -16.81
C LYS A 201 11.31 19.33 -17.03
N LYS A 202 11.78 19.44 -18.27
CA LYS A 202 12.92 20.32 -18.64
C LYS A 202 12.77 21.74 -18.09
N HIS A 203 11.57 22.34 -18.21
CA HIS A 203 11.35 23.72 -17.80
C HIS A 203 11.44 23.88 -16.27
N GLU A 204 10.85 22.96 -15.50
CA GLU A 204 10.92 22.97 -14.03
C GLU A 204 12.37 22.80 -13.56
N LEU A 205 13.14 21.91 -14.21
CA LEU A 205 14.58 21.74 -13.97
C LEU A 205 15.37 23.02 -14.30
N ALA A 206 15.01 23.71 -15.38
CA ALA A 206 15.65 24.97 -15.79
C ALA A 206 15.34 26.10 -14.79
N GLU A 207 14.10 26.22 -14.32
CA GLU A 207 13.71 27.20 -13.30
C GLU A 207 14.44 26.97 -11.97
N ILE A 208 14.54 25.72 -11.49
CA ILE A 208 15.30 25.38 -10.29
C ILE A 208 16.77 25.80 -10.41
N VAL A 209 17.41 25.55 -11.56
CA VAL A 209 18.80 25.97 -11.82
C VAL A 209 18.91 27.50 -11.83
N LYS A 210 17.97 28.21 -12.46
CA LYS A 210 17.94 29.68 -12.49
C LYS A 210 17.74 30.28 -11.10
N ASP A 211 16.85 29.72 -10.29
CA ASP A 211 16.54 30.26 -8.96
C ASP A 211 17.72 30.07 -8.00
N VAL A 212 18.41 28.93 -8.02
CA VAL A 212 19.66 28.74 -7.26
C VAL A 212 20.78 29.70 -7.73
N LEU A 213 20.86 30.00 -9.03
CA LEU A 213 21.79 31.03 -9.52
C LEU A 213 21.41 32.45 -9.05
N LYS A 214 20.11 32.78 -8.97
CA LYS A 214 19.64 34.07 -8.43
C LYS A 214 19.98 34.20 -6.94
N GLU A 215 19.73 33.16 -6.15
CA GLU A 215 20.08 33.11 -4.72
C GLU A 215 21.58 33.31 -4.48
N ARG A 216 22.43 32.80 -5.38
CA ARG A 216 23.89 32.98 -5.35
C ARG A 216 24.38 34.31 -5.94
N GLY A 217 23.51 35.15 -6.49
CA GLY A 217 23.89 36.36 -7.22
C GLY A 217 24.66 36.10 -8.53
N GLN A 218 24.58 34.87 -9.05
CA GLN A 218 25.26 34.38 -10.25
C GLN A 218 24.33 34.32 -11.49
N TYR A 219 23.12 34.87 -11.39
CA TYR A 219 22.17 34.88 -12.50
C TYR A 219 22.35 36.11 -13.40
N THR A 220 22.60 35.89 -14.69
CA THR A 220 22.50 36.91 -15.74
C THR A 220 21.45 36.50 -16.79
N ASP A 221 20.82 37.48 -17.46
CA ASP A 221 19.81 37.19 -18.50
C ASP A 221 20.39 36.35 -19.65
N SER A 222 21.66 36.57 -20.00
CA SER A 222 22.39 35.77 -21.00
C SER A 222 22.59 34.31 -20.55
N GLU A 223 22.72 34.04 -19.26
CA GLU A 223 22.75 32.68 -18.72
C GLU A 223 21.36 32.07 -18.63
N GLY A 224 20.34 32.87 -18.31
CA GLY A 224 18.94 32.46 -18.38
C GLY A 224 18.56 31.89 -19.75
N GLU A 225 18.88 32.60 -20.84
CA GLU A 225 18.64 32.11 -22.21
C GLU A 225 19.48 30.86 -22.55
N LYS A 226 20.74 30.78 -22.10
CA LYS A 226 21.57 29.58 -22.31
C LYS A 226 20.93 28.37 -21.64
N ILE A 227 20.48 28.51 -20.39
CA ILE A 227 19.83 27.45 -19.60
C ILE A 227 18.54 26.95 -20.29
N ASP A 228 17.71 27.85 -20.80
CA ASP A 228 16.49 27.46 -21.53
C ASP A 228 16.78 26.69 -22.83
N ASN A 229 17.87 27.02 -23.51
CA ASN A 229 18.26 26.38 -24.76
C ASN A 229 18.99 25.04 -24.58
N MET A 230 19.54 24.73 -23.39
CA MET A 230 20.20 23.44 -23.13
C MET A 230 19.26 22.24 -23.28
N SER A 231 19.79 21.11 -23.75
CA SER A 231 19.08 19.83 -23.62
C SER A 231 19.12 19.34 -22.17
N VAL A 232 18.19 18.46 -21.78
CA VAL A 232 18.08 17.98 -20.38
C VAL A 232 19.41 17.43 -19.84
N ILE A 233 20.13 16.64 -20.64
CA ILE A 233 21.43 16.05 -20.26
C ILE A 233 22.49 17.14 -20.05
N ILE A 234 22.52 18.17 -20.92
CA ILE A 234 23.48 19.29 -20.80
C ILE A 234 23.12 20.14 -19.58
N LEU A 235 21.84 20.39 -19.33
CA LEU A 235 21.35 21.13 -18.16
C LEU A 235 21.69 20.42 -16.85
N GLN A 236 21.56 19.08 -16.77
CA GLN A 236 22.01 18.30 -15.62
C GLN A 236 23.52 18.39 -15.41
N ARG A 237 24.33 18.27 -16.47
CA ARG A 237 25.80 18.43 -16.38
C ARG A 237 26.17 19.84 -15.93
N TYR A 238 25.51 20.87 -16.46
CA TYR A 238 25.69 22.25 -16.06
C TYR A 238 25.35 22.45 -14.58
N ALA A 239 24.24 21.88 -14.10
CA ALA A 239 23.88 21.92 -12.69
C ALA A 239 24.92 21.23 -11.79
N ILE A 240 25.38 20.03 -12.15
CA ILE A 240 26.43 19.30 -11.42
C ILE A 240 27.73 20.13 -11.36
N ASN A 241 28.16 20.70 -12.49
CA ASN A 241 29.38 21.52 -12.57
C ASN A 241 29.30 22.83 -11.77
N ASN A 242 28.09 23.33 -11.50
CA ASN A 242 27.85 24.49 -10.66
C ASN A 242 27.45 24.12 -9.23
N GLU A 243 27.61 22.86 -8.80
CA GLU A 243 27.20 22.37 -7.47
C GLU A 243 25.72 22.64 -7.13
N ILE A 244 24.85 22.56 -8.15
CA ILE A 244 23.39 22.69 -8.04
C ILE A 244 22.81 21.28 -8.00
N LYS A 245 22.05 20.95 -6.93
CA LYS A 245 21.39 19.65 -6.74
C LYS A 245 20.16 19.50 -7.66
N ALA A 246 20.37 19.46 -8.97
CA ALA A 246 19.30 19.32 -9.97
C ALA A 246 19.14 17.85 -10.43
N SER A 247 18.43 17.05 -9.62
CA SER A 247 17.97 15.71 -10.03
C SER A 247 16.74 15.82 -10.93
N ILE A 248 16.55 14.89 -11.87
CA ILE A 248 15.25 14.75 -12.57
C ILE A 248 14.22 14.07 -11.65
N GLU A 249 14.67 13.20 -10.76
CA GLU A 249 13.80 12.48 -9.84
C GLU A 249 13.69 13.23 -8.50
N LEU A 250 12.45 13.51 -8.09
CA LEU A 250 12.17 14.24 -6.86
C LEU A 250 12.48 13.41 -5.61
N LYS A 251 13.17 14.04 -4.65
CA LYS A 251 13.48 13.49 -3.33
C LYS A 251 12.28 13.55 -2.38
N LYS A 252 12.38 12.88 -1.22
CA LYS A 252 11.27 12.84 -0.24
C LYS A 252 10.88 14.25 0.22
N GLU A 253 11.88 15.05 0.58
CA GLU A 253 11.74 16.44 1.02
C GLU A 253 11.01 17.27 -0.04
N GLU A 254 11.46 17.19 -1.30
CA GLU A 254 10.88 17.92 -2.43
C GLU A 254 9.42 17.51 -2.73
N VAL A 255 9.11 16.20 -2.63
CA VAL A 255 7.73 15.70 -2.76
C VAL A 255 6.85 16.19 -1.59
N ILE A 256 7.36 16.20 -0.36
CA ILE A 256 6.63 16.70 0.82
C ILE A 256 6.33 18.19 0.68
N GLU A 257 7.32 19.02 0.36
CA GLU A 257 7.12 20.47 0.17
C GLU A 257 6.21 20.77 -1.02
N TYR A 258 6.28 19.98 -2.11
CA TYR A 258 5.34 20.12 -3.23
C TYR A 258 3.89 19.88 -2.80
N ILE A 259 3.63 18.90 -1.92
CA ILE A 259 2.30 18.66 -1.35
C ILE A 259 1.87 19.86 -0.50
N LEU A 260 2.70 20.26 0.47
CA LEU A 260 2.39 21.35 1.40
C LEU A 260 2.15 22.70 0.70
N LYS A 261 2.86 22.97 -0.41
CA LYS A 261 2.72 24.19 -1.22
C LYS A 261 1.45 24.22 -2.07
N ASN A 262 0.90 23.06 -2.43
CA ASN A 262 -0.20 22.95 -3.41
C ASN A 262 -1.54 22.46 -2.85
N ALA A 263 -1.54 21.72 -1.73
CA ALA A 263 -2.75 21.22 -1.07
C ALA A 263 -3.61 22.38 -0.52
N GLN A 264 -4.93 22.28 -0.61
CA GLN A 264 -5.84 23.39 -0.30
C GLN A 264 -5.78 23.79 1.19
N GLU A 265 -5.55 22.80 2.05
CA GLU A 265 -5.49 22.88 3.50
C GLU A 265 -4.28 23.69 4.00
N THR A 266 -3.15 23.62 3.30
CA THR A 266 -1.87 24.19 3.74
C THR A 266 -1.38 25.34 2.85
N LYS A 267 -1.78 25.41 1.57
CA LYS A 267 -1.31 26.41 0.59
C LYS A 267 -1.43 27.86 1.05
N ALA A 268 -2.47 28.20 1.80
CA ALA A 268 -2.68 29.57 2.29
C ALA A 268 -1.66 30.01 3.36
N ASN A 269 -1.14 29.06 4.14
CA ASN A 269 -0.20 29.29 5.25
C ASN A 269 1.13 28.54 5.03
N TYR A 270 1.43 28.17 3.78
CA TYR A 270 2.66 27.47 3.43
C TYR A 270 3.87 28.39 3.66
N PHE A 271 4.84 27.87 4.39
CA PHE A 271 6.14 28.51 4.60
C PHE A 271 7.25 27.51 4.26
N VAL A 272 8.32 28.01 3.65
CA VAL A 272 9.57 27.27 3.50
C VAL A 272 10.23 27.17 4.89
N PRO A 273 10.63 25.99 5.37
CA PRO A 273 11.31 25.86 6.65
C PRO A 273 12.58 26.71 6.73
N THR A 274 12.68 27.57 7.74
CA THR A 274 13.91 28.33 8.01
C THR A 274 15.01 27.44 8.59
N ASP A 275 14.62 26.40 9.34
CA ASP A 275 15.54 25.40 9.90
C ASP A 275 15.66 24.18 8.96
N ALA A 276 16.83 23.96 8.37
CA ALA A 276 17.10 22.77 7.57
C ALA A 276 16.91 21.45 8.36
N ASN A 277 17.13 21.49 9.69
CA ASN A 277 16.99 20.34 10.58
C ASN A 277 15.53 19.95 10.89
N ILE A 278 14.52 20.57 10.28
CA ILE A 278 13.10 20.33 10.64
C ILE A 278 12.67 18.86 10.47
N TYR A 279 13.24 18.16 9.48
CA TYR A 279 13.03 16.73 9.23
C TYR A 279 13.71 15.80 10.26
N GLU A 280 14.60 16.33 11.09
CA GLU A 280 15.41 15.63 12.10
C GLU A 280 14.97 15.99 13.54
N LYS A 281 14.00 16.90 13.73
CA LYS A 281 13.54 17.35 15.07
C LYS A 281 12.73 16.31 15.85
N LEU A 282 12.22 15.26 15.21
CA LEU A 282 11.43 14.23 15.87
C LEU A 282 12.34 13.27 16.65
N VAL A 283 11.89 12.81 17.80
CA VAL A 283 12.62 11.82 18.64
C VAL A 283 11.91 10.48 18.51
N PRO A 284 12.58 9.40 18.05
CA PRO A 284 11.91 8.12 17.89
C PRO A 284 11.51 7.52 19.24
N ARG A 285 10.37 6.84 19.27
CA ARG A 285 9.92 5.97 20.37
C ARG A 285 10.82 4.74 20.41
N ILE A 286 11.52 4.56 21.53
CA ILE A 286 12.22 3.32 21.85
C ILE A 286 11.15 2.32 22.26
N LEU A 287 10.99 1.23 21.49
CA LEU A 287 10.03 0.18 21.78
C LEU A 287 10.66 -0.93 22.64
N PHE A 288 11.83 -1.42 22.21
CA PHE A 288 12.63 -2.44 22.88
C PHE A 288 14.11 -2.19 22.55
N GLU A 289 15.03 -2.68 23.38
CA GLU A 289 16.48 -2.52 23.17
C GLU A 289 16.99 -3.46 22.06
N GLU A 290 18.02 -3.06 21.31
CA GLU A 290 18.51 -3.84 20.15
C GLU A 290 19.08 -5.21 20.55
N GLU A 291 19.77 -5.29 21.70
CA GLU A 291 20.30 -6.54 22.26
C GLU A 291 19.18 -7.56 22.53
N GLU A 292 17.97 -7.08 22.82
CA GLU A 292 16.80 -7.88 23.15
C GLU A 292 16.16 -8.60 21.93
N PHE A 293 16.65 -8.33 20.71
CA PHE A 293 16.25 -9.01 19.47
C PHE A 293 17.29 -9.99 18.93
N ILE A 294 18.47 -10.10 19.55
CA ILE A 294 19.45 -11.13 19.20
C ILE A 294 18.84 -12.48 19.60
N GLU A 295 18.66 -13.38 18.63
CA GLU A 295 18.03 -14.67 18.87
C GLU A 295 18.83 -15.48 19.91
N GLU A 296 18.13 -16.05 20.90
CA GLU A 296 18.62 -17.24 21.59
C GLU A 296 18.67 -18.38 20.56
N VAL A 297 19.81 -18.49 19.87
CA VAL A 297 20.13 -19.66 19.03
C VAL A 297 20.09 -20.87 19.95
N GLN A 298 19.00 -21.63 19.86
CA GLN A 298 18.76 -22.79 20.72
C GLN A 298 19.93 -23.76 20.56
N LYS A 299 20.74 -23.90 21.62
CA LYS A 299 21.82 -24.88 21.66
C LYS A 299 21.19 -26.27 21.40
N PRO A 300 21.66 -27.03 20.40
CA PRO A 300 21.12 -28.36 20.15
C PRO A 300 21.34 -29.24 21.40
N VAL A 301 20.26 -29.87 21.86
CA VAL A 301 20.28 -30.74 23.05
C VAL A 301 21.18 -31.95 22.75
N GLU A 302 22.24 -32.13 23.54
CA GLU A 302 23.13 -33.28 23.43
C GLU A 302 22.38 -34.57 23.77
N VAL A 303 22.18 -35.41 22.75
CA VAL A 303 21.64 -36.77 22.95
C VAL A 303 22.79 -37.69 23.36
N ILE A 304 22.87 -37.95 24.66
CA ILE A 304 23.76 -38.96 25.25
C ILE A 304 23.54 -40.31 24.55
N LYS A 305 24.62 -40.93 24.07
CA LYS A 305 24.65 -42.32 23.64
C LYS A 305 25.73 -43.07 24.40
N GLU A 306 25.34 -44.23 24.94
CA GLU A 306 26.20 -45.12 25.70
C GLU A 306 27.19 -45.87 24.79
N GLU A 307 28.38 -46.16 25.30
CA GLU A 307 29.39 -47.00 24.65
C GLU A 307 28.97 -48.48 24.63
N PRO A 308 29.57 -49.29 23.73
CA PRO A 308 30.54 -50.23 24.30
C PRO A 308 31.87 -50.39 23.51
N THR A 309 32.92 -50.56 24.31
CA THR A 309 34.34 -50.90 24.02
C THR A 309 34.55 -52.30 23.39
N PRO A 310 35.79 -52.75 23.09
CA PRO A 310 36.86 -52.18 22.25
C PRO A 310 37.51 -53.25 21.31
N ILE A 311 38.50 -52.91 20.46
CA ILE A 311 39.66 -53.78 20.09
C ILE A 311 40.70 -53.02 19.22
N LYS A 312 41.98 -53.15 19.61
CA LYS A 312 43.31 -53.07 18.94
C LYS A 312 43.39 -52.89 17.39
N GLU A 313 44.43 -52.34 16.76
CA GLU A 313 45.85 -52.10 17.17
C GLU A 313 46.60 -51.08 16.26
N GLU A 314 47.52 -50.29 16.85
CA GLU A 314 48.80 -49.76 16.30
C GLU A 314 48.90 -48.73 15.11
N PRO A 315 50.05 -47.99 14.96
CA PRO A 315 50.02 -46.54 14.61
C PRO A 315 50.80 -46.10 13.34
N VAL A 316 50.49 -44.90 12.81
CA VAL A 316 51.34 -44.19 11.82
C VAL A 316 51.42 -42.66 12.05
N VAL A 317 52.52 -42.25 12.67
CA VAL A 317 53.44 -41.13 12.33
C VAL A 317 52.93 -39.91 11.51
N VAL A 318 52.82 -38.77 12.22
CA VAL A 318 53.37 -37.41 11.93
C VAL A 318 53.19 -36.77 10.53
N LYS A 319 52.58 -35.57 10.51
CA LYS A 319 53.21 -34.31 10.04
C LYS A 319 52.43 -33.05 10.45
N GLU A 320 53.13 -32.13 11.12
CA GLU A 320 52.70 -30.74 11.32
C GLU A 320 53.15 -29.90 10.12
N GLU A 321 52.37 -28.91 9.70
CA GLU A 321 52.78 -27.73 8.90
C GLU A 321 51.63 -26.67 8.93
N PRO A 322 51.85 -25.39 8.58
CA PRO A 322 51.68 -24.35 9.59
C PRO A 322 50.58 -23.31 9.32
N ILE A 323 50.24 -22.56 10.38
CA ILE A 323 49.33 -21.41 10.36
C ILE A 323 49.89 -20.31 9.44
N ILE A 324 49.09 -19.90 8.44
CA ILE A 324 49.32 -18.66 7.67
C ILE A 324 48.05 -17.82 7.71
N VAL A 325 48.16 -16.64 8.31
CA VAL A 325 47.10 -15.61 8.32
C VAL A 325 47.14 -14.87 6.98
N LYS A 326 46.00 -14.69 6.32
CA LYS A 326 45.84 -13.77 5.18
C LYS A 326 44.55 -12.96 5.24
N GLU A 327 44.66 -11.75 4.73
CA GLU A 327 43.65 -10.69 4.67
C GLU A 327 42.31 -11.13 4.06
N VAL A 328 41.23 -10.54 4.60
CA VAL A 328 39.88 -10.67 4.08
C VAL A 328 39.69 -9.76 2.86
N VAL A 329 39.72 -10.34 1.67
CA VAL A 329 39.15 -9.72 0.46
C VAL A 329 37.74 -10.26 0.27
N LYS A 330 36.74 -9.38 0.20
CA LYS A 330 35.36 -9.76 -0.12
C LYS A 330 35.25 -10.07 -1.61
N GLU A 331 35.34 -11.35 -1.98
CA GLU A 331 34.84 -11.81 -3.28
C GLU A 331 33.31 -11.79 -3.31
N LYS A 332 32.75 -11.52 -4.50
CA LYS A 332 31.31 -11.61 -4.75
C LYS A 332 30.98 -13.06 -5.03
N GLU A 333 29.92 -13.58 -4.42
CA GLU A 333 29.36 -14.88 -4.80
C GLU A 333 28.91 -14.83 -6.27
N SER A 334 29.66 -15.53 -7.14
CA SER A 334 29.22 -15.83 -8.49
C SER A 334 28.30 -17.04 -8.43
N VAL A 335 27.03 -16.86 -8.78
CA VAL A 335 26.10 -17.97 -8.98
C VAL A 335 26.47 -18.65 -10.30
N ASP A 336 26.98 -19.87 -10.24
CA ASP A 336 27.23 -20.71 -11.43
C ASP A 336 25.90 -21.17 -12.04
N ILE A 337 25.33 -20.31 -12.89
CA ILE A 337 24.19 -20.62 -13.75
C ILE A 337 24.75 -21.19 -15.05
N SER A 338 24.26 -22.35 -15.50
CA SER A 338 24.74 -22.96 -16.74
C SER A 338 24.39 -22.10 -17.97
N GLU A 339 25.19 -22.16 -19.04
CA GLU A 339 24.89 -21.42 -20.28
C GLU A 339 23.51 -21.77 -20.87
N GLU A 340 23.01 -22.98 -20.62
CA GLU A 340 21.70 -23.44 -21.08
C GLU A 340 20.55 -22.81 -20.27
N GLU A 341 20.68 -22.71 -18.94
CA GLU A 341 19.73 -22.00 -18.08
C GLU A 341 19.74 -20.49 -18.36
N LEU A 342 20.91 -19.91 -18.58
CA LEU A 342 21.06 -18.48 -18.86
C LEU A 342 20.45 -18.11 -20.23
N ARG A 343 20.56 -19.01 -21.22
CA ARG A 343 19.81 -18.90 -22.49
C ARG A 343 18.30 -19.06 -22.30
N GLY A 344 17.86 -20.01 -21.47
CA GLY A 344 16.43 -20.21 -21.17
C GLY A 344 15.79 -18.97 -20.51
N LEU A 345 16.50 -18.35 -19.57
CA LEU A 345 16.08 -17.09 -18.94
C LEU A 345 16.04 -15.93 -19.94
N LEU A 346 17.04 -15.81 -20.83
CA LEU A 346 17.03 -14.81 -21.91
C LEU A 346 15.83 -14.98 -22.84
N THR A 347 15.53 -16.20 -23.29
CA THR A 347 14.35 -16.45 -24.15
C THR A 347 13.04 -16.11 -23.44
N HIS A 348 12.92 -16.42 -22.15
CA HIS A 348 11.70 -16.11 -21.40
C HIS A 348 11.54 -14.61 -21.13
N ILE A 349 12.65 -13.87 -20.95
CA ILE A 349 12.65 -12.41 -20.85
C ILE A 349 12.19 -11.75 -22.15
N ASP A 350 12.54 -12.32 -23.31
CA ASP A 350 12.09 -11.79 -24.60
C ASP A 350 10.61 -12.13 -24.88
N GLU A 351 10.14 -13.35 -24.54
CA GLU A 351 8.70 -13.70 -24.58
C GLU A 351 7.85 -12.73 -23.72
N LEU A 352 8.31 -12.40 -22.51
CA LEU A 352 7.62 -11.46 -21.61
C LEU A 352 7.61 -10.01 -22.13
N LYS A 353 8.58 -9.60 -22.95
CA LYS A 353 8.55 -8.27 -23.59
C LYS A 353 7.48 -8.22 -24.67
N ASP A 354 7.40 -9.26 -25.51
CA ASP A 354 6.41 -9.35 -26.58
C ASP A 354 4.97 -9.35 -26.00
N GLU A 355 4.73 -10.04 -24.88
CA GLU A 355 3.44 -9.99 -24.16
C GLU A 355 3.11 -8.59 -23.60
N ILE A 356 4.11 -7.89 -23.03
CA ILE A 356 3.93 -6.52 -22.51
C ILE A 356 3.64 -5.53 -23.66
N GLU A 357 4.31 -5.66 -24.80
CA GLU A 357 4.08 -4.80 -25.96
C GLU A 357 2.67 -5.02 -26.53
N ALA A 358 2.22 -6.29 -26.66
CA ALA A 358 0.86 -6.61 -27.09
C ALA A 358 -0.22 -6.02 -26.15
N LEU A 359 -0.05 -6.17 -24.82
CA LEU A 359 -0.96 -5.58 -23.83
C LEU A 359 -0.95 -4.04 -23.86
N SER A 360 0.18 -3.42 -24.20
CA SER A 360 0.25 -1.96 -24.31
C SER A 360 -0.59 -1.41 -25.46
N ILE A 361 -0.63 -2.13 -26.59
CA ILE A 361 -1.45 -1.80 -27.76
C ILE A 361 -2.94 -1.98 -27.44
N GLU A 362 -3.34 -3.07 -26.79
CA GLU A 362 -4.73 -3.32 -26.38
C GLU A 362 -5.26 -2.24 -25.40
N ILE A 363 -4.39 -1.73 -24.51
CA ILE A 363 -4.71 -0.61 -23.61
C ILE A 363 -4.82 0.73 -24.36
N GLU A 364 -4.16 0.90 -25.51
CA GLU A 364 -4.25 2.10 -26.33
C GLU A 364 -5.54 2.11 -27.17
N GLU A 365 -5.90 0.97 -27.77
CA GLU A 365 -7.20 0.78 -28.46
C GLU A 365 -8.42 0.99 -27.52
N LEU A 366 -8.27 0.65 -26.24
CA LEU A 366 -9.30 0.89 -25.21
C LEU A 366 -9.41 2.35 -24.74
N LYS A 367 -8.49 3.25 -25.12
CA LYS A 367 -8.59 4.69 -24.83
C LYS A 367 -9.30 5.47 -25.93
N ASP A 368 -9.19 5.01 -27.18
CA ASP A 368 -9.82 5.65 -28.34
C ASP A 368 -11.30 5.27 -28.51
N THR A 369 -11.84 4.39 -27.66
CA THR A 369 -13.27 4.08 -27.59
C THR A 369 -14.02 5.10 -26.72
N GLU A 370 -14.50 6.18 -27.36
CA GLU A 370 -15.38 7.16 -26.71
C GLU A 370 -16.68 6.51 -26.20
N PHE A 371 -16.78 6.30 -24.90
CA PHE A 371 -18.05 5.98 -24.25
C PHE A 371 -18.94 7.25 -24.25
N PRO A 372 -20.18 7.18 -24.78
CA PRO A 372 -21.06 8.35 -24.83
C PRO A 372 -21.49 8.76 -23.42
N VAL A 373 -20.95 9.89 -22.95
CA VAL A 373 -21.32 10.49 -21.66
C VAL A 373 -22.72 11.10 -21.79
N ILE A 374 -23.73 10.41 -21.26
CA ILE A 374 -25.06 10.97 -21.09
C ILE A 374 -25.01 11.96 -19.92
N VAL A 375 -24.97 13.26 -20.23
CA VAL A 375 -25.10 14.33 -19.25
C VAL A 375 -26.57 14.69 -19.11
N GLU A 376 -27.26 14.09 -18.13
CA GLU A 376 -28.56 14.60 -17.70
C GLU A 376 -28.36 15.91 -16.93
N LYS A 377 -28.93 17.00 -17.46
CA LYS A 377 -29.12 18.26 -16.73
C LYS A 377 -30.60 18.43 -16.45
N ASP A 378 -30.98 18.39 -15.19
CA ASP A 378 -32.29 18.83 -14.74
C ASP A 378 -32.51 20.33 -15.02
N GLY A 379 -33.72 20.69 -15.45
CA GLY A 379 -34.20 22.08 -15.46
C GLY A 379 -34.71 22.63 -16.79
N ASP A 380 -35.87 22.15 -17.27
CA ASP A 380 -37.10 22.98 -17.31
C ASP A 380 -38.25 22.27 -18.04
N LEU A 381 -39.39 22.12 -17.35
CA LEU A 381 -40.65 21.67 -17.95
C LEU A 381 -41.33 22.82 -18.70
N LYS A 382 -41.46 22.71 -20.03
CA LYS A 382 -42.53 23.36 -20.78
C LYS A 382 -43.11 22.42 -21.83
N GLU A 383 -44.40 22.13 -21.66
CA GLU A 383 -45.20 21.35 -22.60
C GLU A 383 -45.26 22.03 -23.98
N LYS A 384 -45.01 21.25 -25.03
CA LYS A 384 -45.53 21.52 -26.38
C LYS A 384 -45.96 20.23 -27.05
N GLU A 385 -47.07 20.33 -27.76
CA GLU A 385 -47.78 19.19 -28.34
C GLU A 385 -47.06 18.58 -29.57
N ILE A 386 -47.55 17.41 -29.94
CA ILE A 386 -46.88 16.36 -30.72
C ILE A 386 -47.11 16.55 -32.24
N PRO A 387 -46.29 15.95 -33.10
CA PRO A 387 -46.89 15.14 -34.16
C PRO A 387 -46.31 13.71 -34.23
N VAL A 388 -47.20 12.71 -34.17
CA VAL A 388 -46.84 11.29 -34.21
C VAL A 388 -46.57 10.88 -35.65
N ALA A 389 -45.34 10.49 -35.96
CA ALA A 389 -45.03 9.77 -37.20
C ALA A 389 -45.31 8.26 -37.01
N PRO A 390 -45.91 7.56 -37.98
CA PRO A 390 -46.45 6.22 -37.77
C PRO A 390 -45.37 5.13 -37.71
N LEU A 391 -45.48 4.22 -36.73
CA LEU A 391 -44.72 2.97 -36.73
C LEU A 391 -45.04 2.15 -37.99
N LYS A 392 -44.00 1.77 -38.73
CA LYS A 392 -44.07 0.61 -39.64
C LYS A 392 -43.44 -0.60 -38.95
N SER A 393 -44.24 -1.65 -38.90
CA SER A 393 -43.97 -2.93 -38.24
C SER A 393 -42.77 -3.68 -38.80
N GLN A 394 -42.03 -4.37 -37.92
CA GLN A 394 -41.68 -5.78 -38.12
C GLN A 394 -41.57 -6.51 -36.77
N LYS A 395 -41.66 -7.85 -36.81
CA LYS A 395 -42.12 -8.71 -35.69
C LYS A 395 -41.00 -9.12 -34.71
N PRO A 396 -41.35 -9.50 -33.46
CA PRO A 396 -40.36 -9.79 -32.41
C PRO A 396 -39.85 -11.24 -32.47
N VAL A 397 -38.56 -11.45 -32.16
CA VAL A 397 -38.02 -12.78 -31.81
C VAL A 397 -36.98 -12.67 -30.69
N ASN A 398 -37.49 -12.81 -29.46
CA ASN A 398 -36.94 -13.59 -28.35
C ASN A 398 -35.53 -14.23 -28.53
N ILE A 399 -34.53 -13.83 -27.72
CA ILE A 399 -33.25 -14.57 -27.57
C ILE A 399 -32.77 -14.63 -26.12
N TYR A 400 -32.91 -15.81 -25.53
CA TYR A 400 -31.97 -16.50 -24.63
C TYR A 400 -32.35 -18.01 -24.74
N PRO A 401 -31.47 -19.00 -24.45
CA PRO A 401 -30.06 -18.93 -24.06
C PRO A 401 -29.12 -19.97 -24.76
N PHE A 402 -27.85 -19.98 -24.32
CA PHE A 402 -26.90 -21.12 -24.25
C PHE A 402 -26.17 -21.69 -25.50
N HIS A 403 -24.83 -21.75 -25.32
CA HIS A 403 -23.83 -22.74 -25.76
C HIS A 403 -23.48 -23.03 -27.24
N SER A 404 -22.15 -23.13 -27.41
CA SER A 404 -21.37 -24.06 -28.26
C SER A 404 -21.11 -23.72 -29.74
N PHE A 405 -19.81 -23.56 -30.06
CA PHE A 405 -19.04 -24.24 -31.13
C PHE A 405 -19.62 -24.25 -32.58
N VAL A 406 -18.89 -24.04 -33.71
CA VAL A 406 -17.48 -24.39 -34.00
C VAL A 406 -17.05 -24.01 -35.46
N ASN A 407 -15.74 -24.07 -35.74
CA ASN A 407 -15.05 -24.21 -37.07
C ASN A 407 -15.10 -23.09 -38.14
N LEU A 408 -13.91 -22.63 -38.52
CA LEU A 408 -13.47 -22.78 -39.92
C LEU A 408 -12.53 -23.99 -40.07
N LYS A 409 -12.87 -24.85 -41.03
CA LYS A 409 -12.04 -25.92 -41.63
C LYS A 409 -11.11 -25.29 -42.68
N THR A 410 -9.96 -25.79 -43.11
CA THR A 410 -9.15 -27.01 -42.82
C THR A 410 -7.82 -26.90 -43.58
N LYS A 411 -6.73 -27.49 -43.06
CA LYS A 411 -5.80 -28.32 -43.88
C LYS A 411 -4.98 -29.28 -43.01
N ARG A 412 -5.23 -30.59 -43.16
CA ARG A 412 -4.51 -31.66 -42.46
C ARG A 412 -3.23 -32.03 -43.22
N ARG A 413 -2.08 -32.08 -42.54
CA ARG A 413 -1.00 -33.04 -42.83
C ARG A 413 -0.57 -33.72 -41.53
N ARG A 414 -0.99 -34.98 -41.34
CA ARG A 414 -0.51 -35.86 -40.26
C ARG A 414 0.79 -36.55 -40.71
N LYS A 415 1.84 -36.49 -39.90
CA LYS A 415 2.81 -37.59 -39.77
C LYS A 415 2.76 -38.09 -38.31
N LYS A 416 2.61 -39.41 -38.14
CA LYS A 416 2.51 -40.08 -36.83
C LYS A 416 3.90 -40.30 -36.26
N ARG A 417 4.07 -40.17 -34.94
CA ARG A 417 4.88 -41.10 -34.12
C ARG A 417 4.35 -41.15 -32.69
N LYS A 418 4.75 -42.19 -31.95
CA LYS A 418 3.99 -42.79 -30.83
C LYS A 418 4.35 -42.14 -29.49
N PHE A 419 3.36 -41.81 -28.67
CA PHE A 419 3.52 -41.74 -27.21
C PHE A 419 3.02 -43.05 -26.59
N LYS A 420 3.84 -43.70 -25.77
CA LYS A 420 3.40 -44.76 -24.85
C LYS A 420 2.94 -44.09 -23.55
N LYS A 421 1.81 -44.52 -23.00
CA LYS A 421 1.50 -44.29 -21.58
C LYS A 421 2.52 -45.05 -20.73
N ASN A 422 2.91 -44.47 -19.60
CA ASN A 422 3.00 -45.20 -18.35
C ASN A 422 2.66 -44.23 -17.21
N ILE A 423 1.78 -44.70 -16.32
CA ILE A 423 1.47 -44.06 -15.05
C ILE A 423 2.49 -44.60 -14.05
N LEU A 424 3.05 -43.76 -13.18
CA LEU A 424 3.50 -44.24 -11.87
C LEU A 424 3.24 -43.18 -10.79
N THR A 425 2.81 -43.70 -9.65
CA THR A 425 2.43 -42.99 -8.43
C THR A 425 3.66 -42.67 -7.57
N TYR A 426 3.69 -41.48 -6.94
CA TYR A 426 4.64 -41.20 -5.86
C TYR A 426 4.11 -41.74 -4.52
N PRO A 427 4.91 -42.49 -3.73
CA PRO A 427 4.48 -43.04 -2.45
C PRO A 427 4.73 -42.10 -1.27
N LEU A 428 3.89 -42.22 -0.25
CA LEU A 428 4.20 -41.81 1.13
C LEU A 428 5.08 -42.89 1.78
N TYR A 429 6.13 -42.54 2.55
CA TYR A 429 6.23 -42.80 4.01
C TYR A 429 7.61 -42.46 4.63
N ASN A 430 7.57 -42.40 5.97
CA ASN A 430 8.50 -41.99 7.04
C ASN A 430 9.76 -42.94 7.26
N PRO A 431 10.50 -42.97 8.40
CA PRO A 431 11.93 -42.55 8.45
C PRO A 431 12.93 -43.63 8.96
N ARG A 432 14.24 -43.26 9.06
CA ARG A 432 15.42 -44.11 9.41
C ARG A 432 15.76 -45.10 8.26
N THR A 433 17.01 -45.42 7.87
CA THR A 433 18.30 -45.59 8.56
C THR A 433 19.50 -45.32 7.60
N ILE A 434 20.56 -44.60 8.03
CA ILE A 434 21.94 -45.09 8.34
C ILE A 434 22.87 -45.41 7.12
N TYR A 435 23.90 -44.55 6.97
CA TYR A 435 25.33 -44.75 6.63
C TYR A 435 25.86 -45.67 5.49
N ASP A 436 27.06 -45.26 5.02
CA ASP A 436 28.13 -45.99 4.32
C ASP A 436 27.95 -46.51 2.88
N PHE A 437 28.39 -45.68 1.90
CA PHE A 437 28.93 -46.01 0.56
C PHE A 437 29.24 -44.66 -0.13
N PHE A 438 30.44 -44.26 -0.60
CA PHE A 438 31.85 -44.69 -0.55
C PHE A 438 32.70 -43.40 -0.27
N ASN A 439 34.00 -43.33 0.02
CA ASN A 439 35.20 -44.17 -0.18
C ASN A 439 35.73 -44.33 -1.63
N LEU A 440 36.19 -43.22 -2.24
CA LEU A 440 37.25 -43.18 -3.28
C LEU A 440 37.89 -41.79 -3.36
#